data_AF-A0A3N1B3P2-F1
#
_entry.id   AF-A0A3N1B3P2-F1
#
_cell.length_a   1.000
_cell.length_b   1.000
_cell.length_c   1.000
_cell.angle_alpha   90.00
_cell.angle_beta   90.00
_cell.angle_gamma   90.00
#
_symmetry.space_group_name_H-M   'P 1'
#
loop_
_entity.id
_entity.type
_entity.pdbx_description
1 polymer ?
#
loop_
_entity_poly.entity_id
_entity_poly.type
_entity_poly.pdbx_seq_one_letter_code
_entity_poly.pdbx_strand_id
1 'polypeptide(L)'
;MTSSPIDRAADTFAAELAQWRLDRAMTKKQLAARMGFDPSYISHVEGRRHRPTEDFARRAEAVLGAGGAIWQRYQEYDELRHSRTSTPPRDPPVPEQWMPPGTGLIVEQEVATLAYRDGYYHCTIRRALYNAGTDPVTRYLVRVAVDRYPDDPDRSNRHHREHPLTFVELDLHAFCGTPGHQEPMQWRKKHDRDAFKEVWLLFENADGRFPLYPGQRTSIEYTYRVGQEKWGQWFQRAVRLPTRQLTVRLDFPEAFDPQVWGVETSLSAEDAPLRTPVRRQRVNGRSVLEWSTDAPLLNARYRLEWRFRSGPPTHGGGQVGSPAGSEARPEPRASERMRAIGIVQRGAEMLRQQVQPFELPADEAVALDTVARLRAMLARLDELHPFGKGVGLAAPQIGLPWAAALVRPPEPGAEALVLINPRVVDVAVETDDQYEGCLSYFDVRGLVPRPLRIDVEHSRFDGGRVITSFERAMARLVAHEIDHLEGRLYVDRMAPGTSLVPVEEYRDSGRPWVY
;
A
#
# COMPACT_ATOMS: atom_id res chain seq x y z
N MET A 1 5.51 28.58 -42.32
CA MET A 1 4.93 27.52 -41.48
C MET A 1 4.29 28.20 -40.28
N THR A 2 2.97 28.28 -40.24
CA THR A 2 2.22 29.02 -39.21
C THR A 2 2.16 28.20 -37.92
N SER A 3 2.83 28.65 -36.85
CA SER A 3 2.77 27.97 -35.55
C SER A 3 1.37 28.07 -34.95
N SER A 4 0.92 26.98 -34.30
CA SER A 4 -0.40 26.92 -33.66
C SER A 4 -0.54 28.05 -32.62
N PRO A 5 -1.74 28.63 -32.40
CA PRO A 5 -1.99 29.57 -31.30
C PRO A 5 -1.48 29.06 -29.94
N ILE A 6 -1.57 27.75 -29.70
CA ILE A 6 -1.07 27.10 -28.47
C ILE A 6 0.46 27.09 -28.42
N ASP A 7 1.12 26.87 -29.56
CA ASP A 7 2.59 26.91 -29.64
C ASP A 7 3.10 28.32 -29.39
N ARG A 8 2.41 29.33 -29.94
CA ARG A 8 2.71 30.73 -29.66
C ARG A 8 2.53 31.09 -28.20
N ALA A 9 1.48 30.61 -27.54
CA ALA A 9 1.26 30.85 -26.12
C ALA A 9 2.30 30.15 -25.23
N ALA A 10 2.70 28.93 -25.58
CA ALA A 10 3.80 28.24 -24.91
C ALA A 10 5.14 28.98 -25.10
N ASP A 11 5.38 29.54 -26.28
CA ASP A 11 6.55 30.37 -26.57
C ASP A 11 6.55 31.66 -25.74
N THR A 12 5.39 32.31 -25.60
CA THR A 12 5.24 33.51 -24.76
C THR A 12 5.49 33.19 -23.29
N PHE A 13 4.98 32.07 -22.78
CA PHE A 13 5.27 31.62 -21.42
C PHE A 13 6.78 31.38 -21.19
N ALA A 14 7.43 30.65 -22.09
CA ALA A 14 8.85 30.35 -21.98
C ALA A 14 9.72 31.62 -22.04
N ALA A 15 9.34 32.60 -22.87
CA ALA A 15 10.00 33.88 -22.97
C ALA A 15 9.83 34.72 -21.69
N GLU A 16 8.61 34.81 -21.16
CA GLU A 16 8.30 35.54 -19.91
C GLU A 16 9.08 34.96 -18.72
N LEU A 17 9.10 33.63 -18.59
CA LEU A 17 9.89 32.93 -17.58
C LEU A 17 11.39 33.25 -17.68
N ALA A 18 11.96 33.19 -18.89
CA ALA A 18 13.37 33.44 -19.12
C ALA A 18 13.74 34.91 -18.81
N GLN A 19 12.86 35.85 -19.16
CA GLN A 19 13.04 37.27 -18.87
C GLN A 19 13.07 37.53 -17.36
N TRP A 20 12.06 37.10 -16.62
CA TRP A 20 12.03 37.26 -15.16
C TRP A 20 13.20 36.58 -14.46
N ARG A 21 13.64 35.41 -14.95
CA ARG A 21 14.84 34.74 -14.43
C ARG A 21 16.09 35.58 -14.62
N LEU A 22 16.26 36.20 -15.79
CA LEU A 22 17.41 37.07 -16.09
C LEU A 22 17.37 38.38 -15.29
N ASP A 23 16.19 38.99 -15.15
CA ASP A 23 16.00 40.23 -14.38
C ASP A 23 16.31 40.04 -12.89
N ARG A 24 16.11 38.82 -12.36
CA ARG A 24 16.49 38.44 -11.00
C ARG A 24 17.93 37.90 -10.89
N ALA A 25 18.72 38.02 -11.96
CA ALA A 25 20.09 37.52 -12.06
C ALA A 25 20.26 36.04 -11.67
N MET A 26 19.25 35.21 -11.95
CA MET A 26 19.25 33.80 -11.60
C MET A 26 19.77 32.91 -12.74
N THR A 27 20.68 31.99 -12.42
CA THR A 27 20.99 30.87 -13.32
C THR A 27 19.84 29.87 -13.34
N LYS A 28 19.71 29.09 -14.43
CA LYS A 28 18.74 27.99 -14.52
C LYS A 28 18.86 27.01 -13.35
N LYS A 29 20.11 26.70 -12.94
CA LYS A 29 20.41 25.83 -11.79
C LYS A 29 19.89 26.41 -10.47
N GLN A 30 20.06 27.72 -10.24
CA GLN A 30 19.57 28.38 -9.03
C GLN A 30 18.04 28.46 -8.99
N LEU A 31 17.39 28.76 -10.13
CA LEU A 31 15.94 28.75 -10.22
C LEU A 31 15.38 27.35 -9.95
N ALA A 32 15.97 26.32 -10.57
CA ALA A 32 15.59 24.93 -10.37
C ALA A 32 15.70 24.50 -8.90
N ALA A 33 16.83 24.80 -8.24
CA ALA A 33 17.04 24.49 -6.83
C ALA A 33 16.02 25.16 -5.91
N ARG A 34 15.63 26.42 -6.20
CA ARG A 34 14.61 27.14 -5.40
C ARG A 34 13.18 26.65 -5.65
N MET A 35 12.91 26.10 -6.83
CA MET A 35 11.60 25.55 -7.18
C MET A 35 11.47 24.05 -6.81
N GLY A 36 12.58 23.37 -6.51
CA GLY A 36 12.62 21.93 -6.22
C GLY A 36 12.69 21.05 -7.48
N PHE A 37 13.23 21.56 -8.59
CA PHE A 37 13.40 20.83 -9.85
C PHE A 37 14.87 20.58 -10.19
N ASP A 38 15.11 19.61 -11.06
CA ASP A 38 16.41 19.41 -11.69
C ASP A 38 16.75 20.58 -12.65
N PRO A 39 18.00 21.07 -12.71
CA PRO A 39 18.41 22.15 -13.62
C PRO A 39 18.09 21.92 -15.10
N SER A 40 18.06 20.66 -15.54
CA SER A 40 17.70 20.30 -16.92
C SER A 40 16.23 20.62 -17.22
N TYR A 41 15.34 20.57 -16.22
CA TYR A 41 13.91 20.83 -16.36
C TYR A 41 13.63 22.29 -16.74
N ILE A 42 14.29 23.25 -16.08
CA ILE A 42 14.21 24.68 -16.45
C ILE A 42 14.69 24.89 -17.90
N SER A 43 15.77 24.20 -18.29
CA SER A 43 16.29 24.30 -19.65
C SER A 43 15.37 23.67 -20.69
N HIS A 44 14.57 22.66 -20.33
CA HIS A 44 13.60 22.04 -21.22
C HIS A 44 12.34 22.88 -21.39
N VAL A 45 11.87 23.56 -20.35
CA VAL A 45 10.72 24.47 -20.45
C VAL A 45 11.10 25.71 -21.27
N GLU A 46 12.22 26.37 -20.95
CA GLU A 46 12.72 27.50 -21.76
C GLU A 46 13.11 27.07 -23.19
N GLY A 47 13.58 25.83 -23.34
CA GLY A 47 13.96 25.24 -24.62
C GLY A 47 12.80 24.63 -25.40
N ARG A 48 11.55 24.79 -24.95
CA ARG A 48 10.32 24.31 -25.62
C ARG A 48 10.24 22.78 -25.80
N ARG A 49 11.06 22.03 -25.06
CA ARG A 49 11.02 20.56 -25.00
C ARG A 49 9.96 20.06 -24.03
N HIS A 50 9.59 20.88 -23.05
CA HIS A 50 8.47 20.64 -22.15
C HIS A 50 7.47 21.78 -22.21
N ARG A 51 6.18 21.42 -22.12
CA ARG A 51 5.09 22.38 -22.03
C ARG A 51 4.95 22.87 -20.59
N PRO A 52 4.52 24.12 -20.37
CA PRO A 52 4.33 24.64 -19.03
C PRO A 52 3.17 23.94 -18.33
N THR A 53 3.33 23.72 -17.02
CA THR A 53 2.35 23.10 -16.13
C THR A 53 1.99 24.07 -15.00
N GLU A 54 0.81 23.90 -14.39
CA GLU A 54 0.32 24.79 -13.32
C GLU A 54 1.29 24.86 -12.12
N ASP A 55 1.73 23.70 -11.61
CA ASP A 55 2.66 23.62 -10.48
C ASP A 55 3.98 24.35 -10.79
N PHE A 56 4.49 24.16 -12.01
CA PHE A 56 5.69 24.84 -12.46
C PHE A 56 5.51 26.37 -12.54
N ALA A 57 4.40 26.83 -13.12
CA ALA A 57 4.09 28.25 -13.26
C ALA A 57 3.90 28.94 -11.89
N ARG A 58 3.18 28.32 -10.95
CA ARG A 58 2.97 28.87 -9.60
C ARG A 58 4.26 28.95 -8.80
N ARG A 59 5.13 27.94 -8.89
CA ARG A 59 6.44 27.95 -8.22
C ARG A 59 7.39 28.97 -8.82
N ALA A 60 7.40 29.10 -10.14
CA ALA A 60 8.19 30.12 -10.83
C ALA A 60 7.73 31.53 -10.44
N GLU A 61 6.42 31.77 -10.42
CA GLU A 61 5.80 33.03 -9.98
C GLU A 61 6.22 33.40 -8.55
N ALA A 62 6.12 32.45 -7.61
CA ALA A 62 6.48 32.67 -6.22
C ALA A 62 7.99 32.92 -6.02
N VAL A 63 8.85 32.18 -6.73
CA VAL A 63 10.31 32.28 -6.58
C VAL A 63 10.89 33.51 -7.26
N LEU A 64 10.33 33.91 -8.41
CA LEU A 64 10.78 35.08 -9.18
C LEU A 64 10.08 36.37 -8.76
N GLY A 65 8.96 36.28 -8.03
CA GLY A 65 8.16 37.43 -7.61
C GLY A 65 7.69 38.25 -8.81
N ALA A 66 7.07 37.60 -9.79
CA ALA A 66 6.75 38.17 -11.11
C ALA A 66 5.43 38.98 -11.12
N GLY A 67 4.81 39.22 -9.96
CA GLY A 67 3.63 40.08 -9.82
C GLY A 67 2.39 39.56 -10.56
N GLY A 68 2.34 38.28 -10.90
CA GLY A 68 1.28 37.62 -11.67
C GLY A 68 1.58 37.45 -13.16
N ALA A 69 2.69 37.99 -13.67
CA ALA A 69 3.00 37.96 -15.10
C ALA A 69 3.22 36.53 -15.63
N ILE A 70 3.93 35.67 -14.89
CA ILE A 70 4.17 34.27 -15.30
C ILE A 70 2.87 33.47 -15.20
N TRP A 71 2.08 33.72 -14.15
CA TRP A 71 0.78 33.10 -13.96
C TRP A 71 -0.21 33.44 -15.08
N GLN A 72 -0.28 34.70 -15.49
CA GLN A 72 -1.14 35.14 -16.58
C GLN A 72 -0.78 34.45 -17.91
N ARG A 73 0.51 34.32 -18.24
CA ARG A 73 0.93 33.59 -19.45
C ARG A 73 0.58 32.11 -19.42
N TYR A 74 0.59 31.50 -18.23
CA TYR A 74 0.13 30.14 -18.06
C TYR A 74 -1.38 30.02 -18.32
N GLN A 75 -2.19 30.93 -17.79
CA GLN A 75 -3.65 30.95 -18.01
C GLN A 75 -4.00 31.15 -19.49
N GLU A 76 -3.33 32.07 -20.19
CA GLU A 76 -3.52 32.29 -21.64
C GLU A 76 -3.18 31.04 -22.46
N TYR A 77 -2.10 30.33 -22.09
CA TYR A 77 -1.74 29.04 -22.69
C TYR A 77 -2.79 27.96 -22.41
N ASP A 78 -3.28 27.89 -21.18
CA ASP A 78 -4.23 26.87 -20.74
C ASP A 78 -5.63 27.08 -21.37
N GLU A 79 -6.10 28.31 -21.49
CA GLU A 79 -7.35 28.65 -22.20
C GLU A 79 -7.28 28.26 -23.69
N LEU A 80 -6.15 28.51 -24.35
CA LEU A 80 -5.94 28.11 -25.75
C LEU A 80 -5.84 26.59 -25.92
N ARG A 81 -5.29 25.90 -24.92
CA ARG A 81 -5.28 24.43 -24.86
C ARG A 81 -6.69 23.85 -24.74
N HIS A 82 -7.58 24.49 -23.97
CA HIS A 82 -8.94 24.00 -23.70
C HIS A 82 -10.01 24.50 -24.69
N SER A 83 -9.77 25.60 -25.42
CA SER A 83 -10.71 26.15 -26.41
C SER A 83 -10.82 25.33 -27.71
N ARG A 84 -9.90 24.40 -27.98
CA ARG A 84 -10.00 23.45 -29.12
C ARG A 84 -10.87 22.22 -28.83
N THR A 85 -11.40 22.09 -27.61
CA THR A 85 -12.25 20.97 -27.18
C THR A 85 -13.68 21.43 -26.91
N SER A 86 -14.45 21.77 -27.95
CA SER A 86 -15.89 22.00 -27.83
C SER A 86 -16.69 21.45 -29.03
N THR A 87 -17.05 20.17 -28.96
CA THR A 87 -18.28 19.49 -29.48
C THR A 87 -18.23 18.04 -28.94
N PRO A 88 -19.30 17.46 -28.38
CA PRO A 88 -19.19 16.52 -27.27
C PRO A 88 -18.73 15.12 -27.72
N PRO A 89 -17.59 14.61 -27.23
CA PRO A 89 -17.25 13.22 -27.41
C PRO A 89 -17.71 12.42 -26.20
N ARG A 90 -18.26 11.24 -26.49
CA ARG A 90 -18.55 10.13 -25.57
C ARG A 90 -17.56 10.04 -24.41
N ASP A 91 -18.08 9.70 -23.24
CA ASP A 91 -17.31 9.42 -22.02
C ASP A 91 -15.99 8.71 -22.33
N PRO A 92 -14.83 9.32 -22.02
CA PRO A 92 -13.57 8.59 -22.02
C PRO A 92 -13.60 7.54 -20.90
N PRO A 93 -12.93 6.39 -21.07
CA PRO A 93 -12.86 5.39 -20.02
C PRO A 93 -12.22 6.01 -18.77
N VAL A 94 -12.89 5.79 -17.64
CA VAL A 94 -12.44 6.20 -16.30
C VAL A 94 -10.98 5.76 -16.13
N PRO A 95 -10.03 6.64 -15.76
CA PRO A 95 -8.68 6.21 -15.46
C PRO A 95 -8.70 5.17 -14.33
N GLU A 96 -8.24 3.96 -14.65
CA GLU A 96 -7.87 2.91 -13.71
C GLU A 96 -6.55 3.30 -12.99
N GLN A 97 -6.51 4.47 -12.36
CA GLN A 97 -5.51 4.75 -11.35
C GLN A 97 -6.18 5.17 -10.03
N TRP A 98 -6.05 4.18 -9.16
CA TRP A 98 -6.24 4.09 -7.73
C TRP A 98 -5.57 5.27 -7.01
N MET A 99 -6.19 5.82 -5.96
CA MET A 99 -5.61 6.95 -5.21
C MET A 99 -4.13 6.68 -4.84
N PRO A 100 -3.17 7.53 -5.26
CA PRO A 100 -1.78 7.45 -4.83
C PRO A 100 -1.60 8.02 -3.40
N PRO A 101 -0.46 7.78 -2.72
CA PRO A 101 -0.08 8.56 -1.55
C PRO A 101 -0.03 10.05 -1.92
N GLY A 102 -0.62 10.92 -1.11
CA GLY A 102 -0.57 12.38 -1.34
C GLY A 102 -1.88 13.06 -1.76
N THR A 103 -3.03 12.37 -1.82
CA THR A 103 -4.35 13.01 -2.07
C THR A 103 -4.78 14.02 -1.00
N GLY A 104 -4.03 14.16 0.10
CA GLY A 104 -4.38 15.03 1.22
C GLY A 104 -5.71 14.71 1.92
N LEU A 105 -6.39 13.62 1.56
CA LEU A 105 -7.64 13.21 2.21
C LEU A 105 -7.35 12.67 3.62
N ILE A 106 -7.90 13.36 4.62
CA ILE A 106 -7.75 13.05 6.04
C ILE A 106 -9.09 12.55 6.56
N VAL A 107 -9.06 11.47 7.34
CA VAL A 107 -10.21 10.99 8.10
C VAL A 107 -10.17 11.66 9.48
N GLU A 108 -10.98 12.69 9.67
CA GLU A 108 -11.03 13.41 10.95
C GLU A 108 -11.64 12.52 12.05
N GLN A 109 -12.62 11.68 11.70
CA GLN A 109 -13.21 10.72 12.62
C GLN A 109 -13.72 9.49 11.85
N GLU A 110 -13.42 8.30 12.34
CA GLU A 110 -13.99 7.04 11.87
C GLU A 110 -14.76 6.35 13.00
N VAL A 111 -16.00 5.96 12.73
CA VAL A 111 -16.79 5.09 13.62
C VAL A 111 -17.19 3.85 12.83
N ALA A 112 -16.64 2.71 13.22
CA ALA A 112 -16.91 1.41 12.63
C ALA A 112 -17.77 0.56 13.57
N THR A 113 -19.01 0.30 13.19
CA THR A 113 -19.95 -0.52 13.97
C THR A 113 -20.16 -1.87 13.30
N LEU A 114 -20.07 -2.95 14.07
CA LEU A 114 -20.48 -4.29 13.66
C LEU A 114 -21.57 -4.79 14.61
N ALA A 115 -22.78 -4.97 14.09
CA ALA A 115 -23.93 -5.42 14.86
C ALA A 115 -24.39 -6.81 14.40
N TYR A 116 -24.63 -7.72 15.34
CA TYR A 116 -25.22 -9.02 15.02
C TYR A 116 -26.75 -8.99 15.18
N ARG A 117 -27.48 -9.33 14.11
CA ARG A 117 -28.95 -9.38 14.09
C ARG A 117 -29.39 -10.51 13.14
N ASP A 118 -30.28 -11.36 13.60
CA ASP A 118 -30.98 -12.36 12.78
C ASP A 118 -30.07 -13.24 11.89
N GLY A 119 -28.90 -13.65 12.41
CA GLY A 119 -27.94 -14.48 11.67
C GLY A 119 -27.00 -13.70 10.74
N TYR A 120 -27.08 -12.38 10.72
CA TYR A 120 -26.22 -11.50 9.92
C TYR A 120 -25.39 -10.58 10.80
N TYR A 121 -24.18 -10.31 10.33
CA TYR A 121 -23.37 -9.21 10.79
C TYR A 121 -23.63 -8.00 9.88
N HIS A 122 -24.17 -6.94 10.46
CA HIS A 122 -24.39 -5.65 9.81
C HIS A 122 -23.24 -4.72 10.17
N CYS A 123 -22.49 -4.31 9.16
CA CYS A 123 -21.40 -3.37 9.30
C CYS A 123 -21.84 -1.98 8.85
N THR A 124 -21.62 -0.97 9.69
CA THR A 124 -21.85 0.45 9.37
C THR A 124 -20.56 1.22 9.63
N ILE A 125 -20.01 1.83 8.59
CA ILE A 125 -18.82 2.67 8.71
C ILE A 125 -19.19 4.11 8.41
N ARG A 126 -18.90 4.99 9.36
CA ARG A 126 -19.04 6.44 9.22
C ARG A 126 -17.67 7.10 9.25
N ARG A 127 -17.41 8.02 8.32
CA ARG A 127 -16.15 8.77 8.22
C ARG A 127 -16.42 10.24 8.00
N ALA A 128 -15.91 11.09 8.89
CA ALA A 128 -15.75 12.52 8.63
C ALA A 128 -14.46 12.72 7.81
N LEU A 129 -14.60 13.27 6.61
CA LEU A 129 -13.52 13.45 5.64
C LEU A 129 -13.20 14.92 5.48
N TYR A 130 -11.90 15.23 5.41
CA TYR A 130 -11.38 16.54 5.06
C TYR A 130 -10.42 16.40 3.88
N ASN A 131 -10.67 17.12 2.79
CA ASN A 131 -9.76 17.13 1.65
C ASN A 131 -8.68 18.23 1.86
N ALA A 132 -7.50 17.83 2.30
CA ALA A 132 -6.32 18.70 2.40
C ALA A 132 -5.43 18.65 1.13
N GLY A 133 -5.88 17.96 0.08
CA GLY A 133 -5.16 17.85 -1.19
C GLY A 133 -5.42 19.02 -2.12
N THR A 134 -4.80 18.97 -3.30
CA THR A 134 -4.95 19.98 -4.36
C THR A 134 -6.05 19.63 -5.36
N ASP A 135 -6.49 18.36 -5.39
CA ASP A 135 -7.46 17.85 -6.36
C ASP A 135 -8.79 17.47 -5.70
N PRO A 136 -9.94 17.61 -6.41
CA PRO A 136 -11.22 17.12 -5.91
C PRO A 136 -11.24 15.60 -5.75
N VAL A 137 -11.81 15.11 -4.65
CA VAL A 137 -12.06 13.69 -4.42
C VAL A 137 -13.43 13.32 -5.00
N THR A 138 -13.43 12.50 -6.04
CA THR A 138 -14.64 12.09 -6.78
C THR A 138 -15.10 10.67 -6.44
N ARG A 139 -14.25 9.88 -5.77
CA ARG A 139 -14.54 8.51 -5.35
C ARG A 139 -13.79 8.11 -4.09
N TYR A 140 -14.32 7.14 -3.36
CA TYR A 140 -13.75 6.60 -2.14
C TYR A 140 -13.72 5.06 -2.20
N LEU A 141 -12.55 4.45 -1.92
CA LEU A 141 -12.40 3.00 -1.97
C LEU A 141 -12.92 2.34 -0.69
N VAL A 142 -13.80 1.37 -0.85
CA VAL A 142 -14.21 0.46 0.23
C VAL A 142 -13.81 -0.96 -0.13
N ARG A 143 -13.22 -1.65 0.84
CA ARG A 143 -12.92 -3.09 0.77
C ARG A 143 -13.73 -3.80 1.84
N VAL A 144 -14.54 -4.77 1.41
CA VAL A 144 -15.25 -5.70 2.29
C VAL A 144 -14.57 -7.06 2.18
N ALA A 145 -13.90 -7.47 3.24
CA ALA A 145 -13.21 -8.76 3.32
C ALA A 145 -13.62 -9.44 4.62
N VAL A 146 -14.12 -10.67 4.49
CA VAL A 146 -14.57 -11.49 5.61
C VAL A 146 -13.90 -12.85 5.50
N ASP A 147 -13.44 -13.37 6.63
CA ASP A 147 -12.84 -14.69 6.69
C ASP A 147 -13.30 -15.37 7.96
N ARG A 148 -13.84 -16.58 7.82
CA ARG A 148 -14.29 -17.39 8.95
C ARG A 148 -13.13 -18.12 9.62
N TYR A 149 -12.06 -18.41 8.89
CA TYR A 149 -10.93 -19.23 9.34
C TYR A 149 -9.59 -18.53 9.08
N PRO A 150 -9.41 -17.28 9.54
CA PRO A 150 -8.23 -16.48 9.17
C PRO A 150 -6.88 -17.13 9.51
N ASP A 151 -6.87 -18.10 10.43
CA ASP A 151 -5.68 -18.83 10.87
C ASP A 151 -5.43 -20.14 10.09
N ASP A 152 -6.32 -20.52 9.16
CA ASP A 152 -6.23 -21.71 8.30
C ASP A 152 -6.52 -21.34 6.83
N PRO A 153 -5.50 -20.89 6.08
CA PRO A 153 -5.68 -20.38 4.71
C PRO A 153 -6.31 -21.39 3.75
N ASP A 154 -6.00 -22.68 3.88
CA ASP A 154 -6.57 -23.72 3.01
C ASP A 154 -8.07 -23.90 3.28
N ARG A 155 -8.45 -23.86 4.56
CA ARG A 155 -9.86 -23.89 4.95
C ARG A 155 -10.58 -22.61 4.55
N SER A 156 -9.97 -21.43 4.68
CA SER A 156 -10.51 -20.16 4.18
C SER A 156 -10.78 -20.23 2.68
N ASN A 157 -9.78 -20.61 1.89
CA ASN A 157 -9.89 -20.68 0.43
C ASN A 157 -10.97 -21.68 -0.04
N ARG A 158 -11.11 -22.80 0.67
CA ARG A 158 -12.21 -23.74 0.41
C ARG A 158 -13.55 -23.14 0.80
N HIS A 159 -13.65 -22.54 1.98
CA HIS A 159 -14.88 -21.92 2.49
C HIS A 159 -15.36 -20.76 1.60
N HIS A 160 -14.45 -19.91 1.11
CA HIS A 160 -14.80 -18.84 0.17
C HIS A 160 -15.35 -19.38 -1.14
N ARG A 161 -14.80 -20.48 -1.67
CA ARG A 161 -15.32 -21.11 -2.90
C ARG A 161 -16.70 -21.75 -2.69
N GLU A 162 -16.93 -22.36 -1.54
CA GLU A 162 -18.21 -22.99 -1.19
C GLU A 162 -19.29 -21.96 -0.81
N HIS A 163 -18.88 -20.84 -0.22
CA HIS A 163 -19.74 -19.78 0.30
C HIS A 163 -19.29 -18.40 -0.20
N PRO A 164 -19.29 -18.14 -1.52
CA PRO A 164 -18.75 -16.91 -2.07
C PRO A 164 -19.49 -15.70 -1.52
N LEU A 165 -18.76 -14.66 -1.15
CA LEU A 165 -19.36 -13.37 -0.82
C LEU A 165 -20.04 -12.82 -2.09
N THR A 166 -21.26 -12.31 -2.00
CA THR A 166 -21.97 -11.76 -3.18
C THR A 166 -22.45 -10.33 -2.93
N PHE A 167 -22.56 -9.52 -3.99
CA PHE A 167 -23.10 -8.17 -3.88
C PHE A 167 -24.58 -8.13 -3.46
N VAL A 168 -25.34 -9.15 -3.83
CA VAL A 168 -26.76 -9.29 -3.43
C VAL A 168 -26.86 -9.49 -1.92
N GLU A 169 -26.02 -10.36 -1.36
CA GLU A 169 -25.95 -10.56 0.09
C GLU A 169 -25.47 -9.30 0.81
N LEU A 170 -24.42 -8.66 0.29
CA LEU A 170 -23.84 -7.46 0.89
C LEU A 170 -24.87 -6.37 1.11
N ASP A 171 -25.83 -6.23 0.21
CA ASP A 171 -26.89 -5.21 0.29
C ASP A 171 -26.27 -3.84 0.63
N LEU A 172 -25.28 -3.44 -0.18
CA LEU A 172 -24.42 -2.29 0.10
C LEU A 172 -25.18 -0.99 -0.18
N HIS A 173 -25.35 -0.18 0.86
CA HIS A 173 -25.86 1.19 0.77
C HIS A 173 -24.78 2.18 1.17
N ALA A 174 -24.75 3.34 0.53
CA ALA A 174 -23.79 4.39 0.83
C ALA A 174 -24.44 5.77 0.72
N PHE A 175 -24.01 6.69 1.57
CA PHE A 175 -24.54 8.04 1.71
C PHE A 175 -23.42 9.04 1.97
N CYS A 176 -23.59 10.26 1.49
CA CYS A 176 -22.72 11.40 1.74
C CYS A 176 -23.53 12.51 2.42
N GLY A 177 -22.93 13.22 3.37
CA GLY A 177 -23.57 14.31 4.12
C GLY A 177 -23.77 13.99 5.60
N THR A 178 -24.32 14.96 6.32
CA THR A 178 -24.54 14.86 7.77
C THR A 178 -25.84 14.11 8.07
N PRO A 179 -25.97 13.44 9.23
CA PRO A 179 -27.21 12.80 9.63
C PRO A 179 -28.42 13.76 9.50
N GLY A 180 -29.45 13.32 8.77
CA GLY A 180 -30.65 14.14 8.46
C GLY A 180 -30.57 14.94 7.15
N HIS A 181 -29.39 15.10 6.55
CA HIS A 181 -29.16 15.73 5.24
C HIS A 181 -28.20 14.86 4.43
N GLN A 182 -28.56 13.59 4.25
CA GLN A 182 -27.74 12.60 3.56
C GLN A 182 -28.23 12.42 2.13
N GLU A 183 -27.31 12.49 1.17
CA GLU A 183 -27.55 12.15 -0.22
C GLU A 183 -27.04 10.73 -0.49
N PRO A 184 -27.79 9.88 -1.21
CA PRO A 184 -27.32 8.55 -1.58
C PRO A 184 -26.09 8.67 -2.48
N MET A 185 -25.13 7.75 -2.33
CA MET A 185 -23.96 7.65 -3.20
C MET A 185 -24.14 6.46 -4.14
N GLN A 186 -23.92 6.66 -5.43
CA GLN A 186 -23.72 5.55 -6.35
C GLN A 186 -22.40 4.85 -6.02
N TRP A 187 -22.30 3.57 -6.40
CA TRP A 187 -21.05 2.83 -6.28
C TRP A 187 -20.80 1.95 -7.51
N ARG A 188 -19.52 1.67 -7.78
CA ARG A 188 -19.10 0.78 -8.87
C ARG A 188 -18.19 -0.32 -8.34
N LYS A 189 -18.35 -1.53 -8.89
CA LYS A 189 -17.45 -2.65 -8.59
C LYS A 189 -16.04 -2.31 -9.09
N LYS A 190 -15.04 -2.53 -8.24
CA LYS A 190 -13.63 -2.51 -8.61
C LYS A 190 -13.08 -3.93 -8.72
N HIS A 191 -13.29 -4.75 -7.70
CA HIS A 191 -12.92 -6.16 -7.70
C HIS A 191 -14.05 -7.00 -7.13
N ASP A 192 -14.30 -8.13 -7.79
CA ASP A 192 -15.33 -9.11 -7.43
C ASP A 192 -14.63 -10.46 -7.23
N ARG A 193 -14.30 -10.80 -5.98
CA ARG A 193 -13.66 -12.06 -5.60
C ARG A 193 -14.50 -12.78 -4.56
N ASP A 194 -14.42 -14.10 -4.49
CA ASP A 194 -15.18 -14.89 -3.53
C ASP A 194 -14.86 -14.49 -2.07
N ALA A 195 -13.58 -14.19 -1.81
CA ALA A 195 -13.06 -13.82 -0.49
C ALA A 195 -13.27 -12.34 -0.11
N PHE A 196 -13.43 -11.44 -1.09
CA PHE A 196 -13.57 -10.01 -0.83
C PHE A 196 -14.20 -9.25 -1.99
N LYS A 197 -14.85 -8.12 -1.68
CA LYS A 197 -15.29 -7.14 -2.67
C LYS A 197 -14.54 -5.83 -2.48
N GLU A 198 -14.17 -5.20 -3.59
CA GLU A 198 -13.77 -3.80 -3.60
C GLU A 198 -14.74 -2.98 -4.43
N VAL A 199 -15.17 -1.86 -3.88
CA VAL A 199 -16.10 -0.93 -4.51
C VAL A 199 -15.57 0.49 -4.41
N TRP A 200 -15.88 1.25 -5.44
CA TRP A 200 -15.77 2.70 -5.43
C TRP A 200 -17.11 3.27 -5.00
N LEU A 201 -17.17 3.93 -3.85
CA LEU A 201 -18.24 4.87 -3.57
C LEU A 201 -17.97 6.12 -4.39
N LEU A 202 -18.96 6.61 -5.11
CA LEU A 202 -18.81 7.76 -5.98
C LEU A 202 -19.48 8.95 -5.32
N PHE A 203 -18.81 10.10 -5.38
CA PHE A 203 -19.43 11.38 -5.03
C PHE A 203 -20.36 11.82 -6.17
N GLU A 204 -21.30 10.95 -6.53
CA GLU A 204 -22.33 11.14 -7.53
C GLU A 204 -23.59 10.34 -7.17
N ASN A 205 -24.75 10.86 -7.60
CA ASN A 205 -26.06 10.24 -7.45
C ASN A 205 -26.88 10.45 -8.73
N ALA A 206 -28.20 10.19 -8.67
CA ALA A 206 -29.08 10.37 -9.82
C ALA A 206 -29.21 11.85 -10.25
N ASP A 207 -29.02 12.78 -9.31
CA ASP A 207 -29.21 14.22 -9.50
C ASP A 207 -27.92 14.94 -9.96
N GLY A 208 -26.76 14.32 -9.76
CA GLY A 208 -25.50 14.83 -10.30
C GLY A 208 -24.25 14.38 -9.55
N ARG A 209 -23.13 15.06 -9.82
CA ARG A 209 -21.85 14.86 -9.14
C ARG A 209 -21.62 15.91 -8.07
N PHE A 210 -21.12 15.50 -6.91
CA PHE A 210 -20.80 16.35 -5.76
C PHE A 210 -19.39 16.04 -5.22
N PRO A 211 -18.32 16.24 -6.02
CA PRO A 211 -16.95 15.97 -5.57
C PRO A 211 -16.62 16.71 -4.28
N LEU A 212 -15.81 16.09 -3.42
CA LEU A 212 -15.25 16.75 -2.25
C LEU A 212 -14.05 17.60 -2.69
N TYR A 213 -14.23 18.90 -2.86
CA TYR A 213 -13.19 19.80 -3.34
C TYR A 213 -12.11 20.07 -2.27
N PRO A 214 -10.90 20.51 -2.67
CA PRO A 214 -9.87 20.98 -1.76
C PRO A 214 -10.40 21.95 -0.69
N GLY A 215 -10.02 21.74 0.56
CA GLY A 215 -10.44 22.53 1.72
C GLY A 215 -11.82 22.17 2.29
N GLN A 216 -12.61 21.35 1.61
CA GLN A 216 -13.95 20.99 2.07
C GLN A 216 -13.96 19.82 3.05
N ARG A 217 -15.06 19.73 3.80
CA ARG A 217 -15.38 18.62 4.69
C ARG A 217 -16.72 17.99 4.30
N THR A 218 -16.81 16.70 4.49
CA THR A 218 -18.08 15.96 4.38
C THR A 218 -18.07 14.75 5.29
N SER A 219 -19.19 14.06 5.39
CA SER A 219 -19.25 12.73 6.00
C SER A 219 -19.68 11.72 4.97
N ILE A 220 -19.11 10.52 5.01
CA ILE A 220 -19.62 9.36 4.27
C ILE A 220 -20.05 8.29 5.25
N GLU A 221 -21.12 7.59 4.90
CA GLU A 221 -21.62 6.43 5.61
C GLU A 221 -21.85 5.31 4.61
N TYR A 222 -21.38 4.11 4.90
CA TYR A 222 -21.74 2.93 4.12
C TYR A 222 -22.08 1.77 5.03
N THR A 223 -23.09 1.01 4.61
CA THR A 223 -23.63 -0.13 5.32
C THR A 223 -23.66 -1.35 4.43
N TYR A 224 -23.34 -2.50 5.00
CA TYR A 224 -23.48 -3.78 4.31
C TYR A 224 -23.72 -4.87 5.35
N ARG A 225 -24.20 -6.03 4.91
CA ARG A 225 -24.41 -7.20 5.77
C ARG A 225 -23.75 -8.44 5.19
N VAL A 226 -23.44 -9.40 6.05
CA VAL A 226 -22.86 -10.67 5.66
C VAL A 226 -23.35 -11.74 6.61
N GLY A 227 -23.63 -12.93 6.08
CA GLY A 227 -24.08 -14.07 6.88
C GLY A 227 -23.04 -14.51 7.92
N GLN A 228 -23.50 -14.91 9.10
CA GLN A 228 -22.62 -15.40 10.17
C GLN A 228 -21.75 -16.58 9.76
N GLU A 229 -22.17 -17.36 8.77
CA GLU A 229 -21.42 -18.48 8.21
C GLU A 229 -20.17 -18.04 7.44
N LYS A 230 -20.03 -16.75 7.08
CA LYS A 230 -18.86 -16.20 6.38
C LYS A 230 -18.01 -15.29 7.27
N TRP A 231 -18.60 -14.67 8.28
CA TRP A 231 -17.87 -13.81 9.22
C TRP A 231 -17.26 -14.64 10.35
N GLY A 232 -15.94 -14.56 10.53
CA GLY A 232 -15.26 -15.13 11.70
C GLY A 232 -15.56 -14.38 13.00
N GLN A 233 -14.93 -14.76 14.10
CA GLN A 233 -15.11 -14.06 15.38
C GLN A 233 -14.13 -12.90 15.56
N TRP A 234 -14.01 -12.06 14.53
CA TRP A 234 -13.10 -10.92 14.51
C TRP A 234 -13.64 -9.75 13.68
N PHE A 235 -13.17 -8.54 13.99
CA PHE A 235 -13.42 -7.34 13.24
C PHE A 235 -12.18 -6.44 13.24
N GLN A 236 -11.67 -6.13 12.05
CA GLN A 236 -10.40 -5.41 11.90
C GLN A 236 -10.57 -4.09 11.15
N ARG A 237 -9.88 -3.05 11.62
CA ARG A 237 -9.74 -1.76 10.95
C ARG A 237 -8.29 -1.51 10.57
N ALA A 238 -8.02 -1.39 9.27
CA ALA A 238 -6.72 -0.99 8.74
C ALA A 238 -6.70 0.51 8.45
N VAL A 239 -5.73 1.23 9.01
CA VAL A 239 -5.58 2.68 8.86
C VAL A 239 -4.82 2.97 7.57
N ARG A 240 -5.55 3.26 6.48
CA ARG A 240 -4.97 3.48 5.15
C ARG A 240 -4.85 4.95 4.75
N LEU A 241 -5.50 5.84 5.49
CA LEU A 241 -5.42 7.29 5.34
C LEU A 241 -5.00 7.89 6.69
N PRO A 242 -4.42 9.09 6.72
CA PRO A 242 -4.22 9.81 7.96
C PRO A 242 -5.56 9.94 8.71
N THR A 243 -5.64 9.37 9.91
CA THR A 243 -6.85 9.33 10.73
C THR A 243 -6.59 9.99 12.07
N ARG A 244 -7.45 10.92 12.49
CA ARG A 244 -7.31 11.59 13.79
C ARG A 244 -7.96 10.81 14.92
N GLN A 245 -9.08 10.14 14.67
CA GLN A 245 -9.77 9.35 15.67
C GLN A 245 -10.41 8.12 15.04
N LEU A 246 -10.24 6.97 15.71
CA LEU A 246 -10.87 5.71 15.32
C LEU A 246 -11.66 5.16 16.51
N THR A 247 -12.92 4.83 16.26
CA THR A 247 -13.80 4.12 17.20
C THR A 247 -14.33 2.84 16.55
N VAL A 248 -14.22 1.72 17.26
CA VAL A 248 -14.80 0.42 16.88
C VAL A 248 -15.88 0.05 17.88
N ARG A 249 -17.07 -0.30 17.38
CA ARG A 249 -18.23 -0.72 18.17
C ARG A 249 -18.68 -2.11 17.75
N LEU A 250 -18.81 -3.01 18.72
CA LEU A 250 -19.43 -4.32 18.54
C LEU A 250 -20.77 -4.34 19.27
N ASP A 251 -21.85 -4.66 18.57
CA ASP A 251 -23.21 -4.66 19.12
C ASP A 251 -23.82 -6.07 19.03
N PHE A 252 -23.84 -6.77 20.16
CA PHE A 252 -24.32 -8.16 20.26
C PHE A 252 -25.52 -8.28 21.20
N PRO A 253 -26.40 -9.28 21.02
CA PRO A 253 -27.41 -9.63 22.03
C PRO A 253 -26.76 -9.91 23.40
N GLU A 254 -27.32 -9.35 24.47
CA GLU A 254 -26.78 -9.56 25.83
C GLU A 254 -26.84 -11.04 26.24
N ALA A 255 -27.89 -11.74 25.79
CA ALA A 255 -28.09 -13.17 26.05
C ALA A 255 -26.94 -14.06 25.56
N PHE A 256 -26.11 -13.58 24.63
CA PHE A 256 -24.96 -14.32 24.10
C PHE A 256 -23.75 -14.32 25.04
N ASP A 257 -23.75 -13.41 26.02
CA ASP A 257 -22.62 -13.13 26.91
C ASP A 257 -21.29 -13.04 26.15
N PRO A 258 -21.13 -12.00 25.29
CA PRO A 258 -19.92 -11.81 24.52
C PRO A 258 -18.73 -11.49 25.42
N GLN A 259 -17.57 -12.05 25.12
CA GLN A 259 -16.27 -11.70 25.69
C GLN A 259 -15.40 -11.18 24.56
N VAL A 260 -14.85 -9.97 24.69
CA VAL A 260 -14.11 -9.28 23.62
C VAL A 260 -12.72 -8.93 24.10
N TRP A 261 -11.73 -9.16 23.26
CA TRP A 261 -10.36 -8.68 23.41
C TRP A 261 -9.90 -8.07 22.08
N GLY A 262 -8.71 -7.51 22.04
CA GLY A 262 -8.18 -7.05 20.76
C GLY A 262 -6.69 -6.82 20.79
N VAL A 263 -6.16 -6.69 19.59
CA VAL A 263 -4.75 -6.45 19.31
C VAL A 263 -4.58 -5.28 18.33
N GLU A 264 -3.48 -4.58 18.48
CA GLU A 264 -2.95 -3.58 17.56
C GLU A 264 -1.68 -4.17 16.90
N THR A 265 -1.66 -4.20 15.57
CA THR A 265 -0.47 -4.52 14.78
C THR A 265 -0.02 -3.23 14.09
N SER A 266 1.26 -2.86 14.24
CA SER A 266 1.83 -1.69 13.56
C SER A 266 3.02 -2.08 12.67
N LEU A 267 3.51 -1.15 11.86
CA LEU A 267 4.69 -1.37 10.99
C LEU A 267 5.96 -1.77 11.76
N SER A 268 6.00 -1.55 13.08
CA SER A 268 7.19 -1.72 13.93
C SER A 268 7.00 -2.66 15.13
N ALA A 269 5.85 -3.32 15.30
CA ALA A 269 5.55 -4.15 16.47
C ALA A 269 4.83 -5.46 16.10
N GLU A 270 5.05 -6.51 16.90
CA GLU A 270 4.17 -7.68 16.97
C GLU A 270 2.77 -7.28 17.46
N ASP A 271 1.81 -8.22 17.41
CA ASP A 271 0.46 -8.03 17.94
C ASP A 271 0.54 -7.64 19.42
N ALA A 272 0.33 -6.35 19.68
CA ALA A 272 0.28 -5.80 21.02
C ALA A 272 -1.18 -5.76 21.47
N PRO A 273 -1.48 -6.00 22.76
CA PRO A 273 -2.82 -5.73 23.28
C PRO A 273 -3.22 -4.28 23.01
N LEU A 274 -4.52 -4.04 22.78
CA LEU A 274 -5.03 -2.68 22.65
C LEU A 274 -4.64 -1.83 23.86
N ARG A 275 -4.05 -0.67 23.60
CA ARG A 275 -3.54 0.25 24.64
C ARG A 275 -4.62 0.77 25.58
N THR A 276 -5.85 0.85 25.08
CA THR A 276 -7.02 1.29 25.83
C THR A 276 -8.00 0.12 25.99
N PRO A 277 -8.66 -0.01 27.14
CA PRO A 277 -9.58 -1.11 27.38
C PRO A 277 -10.86 -0.96 26.55
N VAL A 278 -11.43 -2.10 26.15
CA VAL A 278 -12.76 -2.16 25.55
C VAL A 278 -13.81 -1.88 26.64
N ARG A 279 -14.62 -0.84 26.46
CA ARG A 279 -15.70 -0.48 27.38
C ARG A 279 -16.97 -1.22 27.00
N ARG A 280 -17.72 -1.71 28.00
CA ARG A 280 -19.00 -2.39 27.77
C ARG A 280 -20.14 -1.55 28.34
N GLN A 281 -21.19 -1.38 27.55
CA GLN A 281 -22.47 -0.82 27.96
C GLN A 281 -23.59 -1.80 27.62
N ARG A 282 -24.56 -1.94 28.53
CA ARG A 282 -25.77 -2.75 28.31
C ARG A 282 -26.95 -1.81 28.10
N VAL A 283 -27.64 -1.95 26.97
CA VAL A 283 -28.78 -1.10 26.59
C VAL A 283 -29.81 -1.97 25.89
N ASN A 284 -31.06 -1.97 26.38
CA ASN A 284 -32.20 -2.65 25.74
C ASN A 284 -31.94 -4.13 25.37
N GLY A 285 -31.34 -4.91 26.28
CA GLY A 285 -31.03 -6.33 26.05
C GLY A 285 -29.87 -6.57 25.06
N ARG A 286 -29.09 -5.54 24.74
CA ARG A 286 -27.90 -5.59 23.89
C ARG A 286 -26.67 -5.20 24.68
N SER A 287 -25.54 -5.84 24.38
CA SER A 287 -24.21 -5.54 24.90
C SER A 287 -23.41 -4.82 23.82
N VAL A 288 -23.22 -3.51 23.99
CA VAL A 288 -22.41 -2.67 23.13
C VAL A 288 -21.00 -2.59 23.70
N LEU A 289 -20.01 -3.03 22.94
CA LEU A 289 -18.59 -2.98 23.31
C LEU A 289 -17.89 -1.95 22.43
N GLU A 290 -17.30 -0.94 23.04
CA GLU A 290 -16.66 0.18 22.35
C GLU A 290 -15.18 0.25 22.69
N TRP A 291 -14.36 0.42 21.68
CA TRP A 291 -12.95 0.73 21.80
C TRP A 291 -12.61 1.93 20.91
N SER A 292 -11.71 2.79 21.38
CA SER A 292 -11.25 3.94 20.61
C SER A 292 -9.79 4.26 20.84
N THR A 293 -9.19 4.91 19.84
CA THR A 293 -7.86 5.50 19.91
C THR A 293 -7.83 6.83 19.16
N ASP A 294 -7.05 7.76 19.69
CA ASP A 294 -6.71 9.00 19.03
C ASP A 294 -5.38 8.84 18.28
N ALA A 295 -5.25 9.56 17.16
CA ALA A 295 -4.10 9.56 16.26
C ALA A 295 -3.52 8.15 15.97
N PRO A 296 -4.35 7.18 15.52
CA PRO A 296 -3.84 5.86 15.18
C PRO A 296 -2.74 5.93 14.11
N LEU A 297 -1.74 5.06 14.23
CA LEU A 297 -0.60 5.05 13.31
C LEU A 297 -1.05 4.69 11.89
N LEU A 298 -0.52 5.42 10.89
CA LEU A 298 -0.74 5.07 9.50
C LEU A 298 -0.21 3.65 9.24
N ASN A 299 -1.00 2.85 8.52
CA ASN A 299 -0.79 1.42 8.25
C ASN A 299 -0.96 0.48 9.45
N ALA A 300 -1.32 0.97 10.65
CA ALA A 300 -1.69 0.09 11.74
C ALA A 300 -3.01 -0.66 11.46
N ARG A 301 -3.16 -1.81 12.11
CA ARG A 301 -4.36 -2.65 12.08
C ARG A 301 -4.83 -2.83 13.53
N TYR A 302 -6.10 -2.56 13.78
CA TYR A 302 -6.73 -2.81 15.06
C TYR A 302 -7.76 -3.92 14.89
N ARG A 303 -7.52 -5.07 15.51
CA ARG A 303 -8.36 -6.27 15.42
C ARG A 303 -9.02 -6.52 16.76
N LEU A 304 -10.34 -6.49 16.80
CA LEU A 304 -11.13 -6.94 17.94
C LEU A 304 -11.63 -8.35 17.67
N GLU A 305 -11.52 -9.22 18.66
CA GLU A 305 -11.96 -10.61 18.61
C GLU A 305 -12.95 -10.88 19.73
N TRP A 306 -13.78 -11.90 19.54
CA TRP A 306 -14.74 -12.26 20.57
C TRP A 306 -15.02 -13.75 20.66
N ARG A 307 -15.64 -14.14 21.77
CA ARG A 307 -16.33 -15.42 21.92
C ARG A 307 -17.65 -15.22 22.65
N PHE A 308 -18.63 -16.07 22.37
CA PHE A 308 -19.89 -16.08 23.10
C PHE A 308 -19.91 -17.21 24.12
N ARG A 309 -20.37 -16.94 25.35
CA ARG A 309 -20.49 -17.99 26.38
C ARG A 309 -21.82 -18.75 26.30
N SER A 310 -22.87 -18.11 25.79
CA SER A 310 -24.25 -18.63 25.91
C SER A 310 -25.00 -18.76 24.57
N GLY A 311 -24.39 -18.41 23.43
CA GLY A 311 -24.91 -18.59 22.05
C GLY A 311 -24.48 -17.45 21.11
N PRO A 312 -24.38 -17.57 19.76
CA PRO A 312 -24.92 -18.59 18.87
C PRO A 312 -23.85 -19.46 18.16
N PRO A 313 -23.97 -20.80 18.20
CA PRO A 313 -23.31 -21.70 17.23
C PRO A 313 -24.34 -22.71 16.65
N THR A 314 -24.45 -22.99 15.35
CA THR A 314 -23.59 -23.90 14.55
C THR A 314 -24.12 -24.05 13.10
N HIS A 315 -23.22 -24.18 12.13
CA HIS A 315 -23.35 -25.12 11.00
C HIS A 315 -21.96 -25.74 10.76
N GLY A 316 -21.86 -27.08 10.92
CA GLY A 316 -20.72 -27.89 10.44
C GLY A 316 -19.56 -28.18 11.40
N GLY A 317 -19.74 -29.19 12.26
CA GLY A 317 -18.72 -30.21 12.60
C GLY A 317 -17.54 -29.82 13.49
N GLY A 318 -17.61 -30.20 14.78
CA GLY A 318 -16.46 -30.28 15.68
C GLY A 318 -16.77 -29.87 17.11
N GLN A 319 -17.52 -30.72 17.84
CA GLN A 319 -17.46 -30.73 19.31
C GLN A 319 -16.01 -30.99 19.71
N VAL A 320 -15.33 -29.98 20.23
CA VAL A 320 -14.14 -30.21 21.07
C VAL A 320 -14.67 -30.32 22.48
N GLY A 321 -14.87 -31.56 22.93
CA GLY A 321 -14.94 -31.85 24.35
C GLY A 321 -13.67 -31.34 25.02
N SER A 322 -13.82 -30.77 26.21
CA SER A 322 -12.70 -30.33 27.03
C SER A 322 -11.60 -31.39 27.09
N PRO A 323 -10.36 -31.10 26.67
CA PRO A 323 -9.23 -31.77 27.27
C PRO A 323 -8.96 -31.05 28.59
N ALA A 324 -9.20 -31.76 29.69
CA ALA A 324 -8.37 -31.52 30.86
C ALA A 324 -6.91 -31.69 30.42
N GLY A 325 -6.14 -30.60 30.45
CA GLY A 325 -4.71 -30.58 30.12
C GLY A 325 -4.40 -30.78 28.63
N SER A 326 -4.33 -29.71 27.84
CA SER A 326 -3.50 -29.71 26.64
C SER A 326 -2.67 -28.44 26.60
N GLU A 327 -1.35 -28.61 26.65
CA GLU A 327 -0.34 -27.60 26.36
C GLU A 327 -0.72 -26.82 25.09
N ALA A 328 -0.54 -25.50 25.12
CA ALA A 328 -0.83 -24.62 24.00
C ALA A 328 -0.11 -25.13 22.73
N ARG A 329 -0.85 -25.39 21.65
CA ARG A 329 -0.23 -25.57 20.33
C ARG A 329 0.47 -24.25 19.99
N PRO A 330 1.79 -24.25 19.73
CA PRO A 330 2.50 -23.03 19.40
C PRO A 330 1.95 -22.46 18.09
N GLU A 331 1.87 -21.13 18.01
CA GLU A 331 1.52 -20.45 16.77
C GLU A 331 2.45 -20.90 15.63
N PRO A 332 1.92 -21.02 14.38
CA PRO A 332 2.76 -21.39 13.25
C PRO A 332 3.89 -20.39 13.08
N ARG A 333 5.12 -20.89 12.95
CA ARG A 333 6.33 -20.04 12.86
C ARG A 333 6.22 -19.09 11.67
N ALA A 334 6.90 -17.95 11.71
CA ALA A 334 6.82 -16.99 10.62
C ALA A 334 7.30 -17.58 9.28
N SER A 335 8.29 -18.47 9.29
CA SER A 335 8.69 -19.28 8.13
C SER A 335 7.58 -20.19 7.57
N GLU A 336 6.68 -20.71 8.40
CA GLU A 336 5.54 -21.51 7.96
C GLU A 336 4.50 -20.64 7.25
N ARG A 337 4.29 -19.41 7.73
CA ARG A 337 3.44 -18.42 7.05
C ARG A 337 4.00 -18.00 5.69
N MET A 338 5.32 -17.78 5.61
CA MET A 338 6.00 -17.49 4.34
C MET A 338 5.89 -18.68 3.36
N ARG A 339 6.07 -19.91 3.85
CA ARG A 339 5.86 -21.12 3.05
C ARG A 339 4.44 -21.22 2.51
N ALA A 340 3.43 -20.94 3.35
CA ALA A 340 2.02 -21.07 2.99
C ALA A 340 1.61 -20.18 1.81
N ILE A 341 2.27 -19.03 1.61
CA ILE A 341 2.02 -18.18 0.45
C ILE A 341 2.88 -18.51 -0.78
N GLY A 342 3.77 -19.50 -0.68
CA GLY A 342 4.62 -19.94 -1.78
C GLY A 342 6.02 -19.34 -1.78
N ILE A 343 6.49 -18.79 -0.65
CA ILE A 343 7.92 -18.48 -0.52
C ILE A 343 8.68 -19.76 -0.23
N VAL A 344 9.60 -20.11 -1.13
CA VAL A 344 10.52 -21.22 -1.00
C VAL A 344 11.38 -21.00 0.25
N GLN A 345 11.35 -21.96 1.17
CA GLN A 345 12.06 -21.89 2.44
C GLN A 345 13.43 -22.59 2.36
N ARG A 346 14.29 -22.29 3.34
CA ARG A 346 15.56 -22.99 3.58
C ARG A 346 15.47 -24.50 3.35
N GLY A 347 16.50 -25.05 2.70
CA GLY A 347 16.65 -26.48 2.45
C GLY A 347 16.14 -26.91 1.07
N ALA A 348 15.39 -26.06 0.37
CA ALA A 348 15.07 -26.27 -1.03
C ALA A 348 16.30 -26.07 -1.92
N GLU A 349 16.60 -27.05 -2.77
CA GLU A 349 17.75 -27.04 -3.67
C GLU A 349 17.74 -25.83 -4.63
N MET A 350 16.55 -25.39 -5.05
CA MET A 350 16.41 -24.25 -5.96
C MET A 350 17.04 -22.96 -5.42
N LEU A 351 17.05 -22.75 -4.10
CA LEU A 351 17.69 -21.57 -3.49
C LEU A 351 19.23 -21.61 -3.57
N ARG A 352 19.80 -22.76 -3.94
CA ARG A 352 21.24 -23.00 -4.11
C ARG A 352 21.65 -23.09 -5.58
N GLN A 353 20.71 -22.98 -6.50
CA GLN A 353 20.97 -23.07 -7.93
C GLN A 353 21.14 -21.67 -8.50
N GLN A 354 22.17 -21.50 -9.33
CA GLN A 354 22.27 -20.31 -10.17
C GLN A 354 21.13 -20.32 -11.18
N VAL A 355 20.45 -19.19 -11.30
CA VAL A 355 19.29 -19.04 -12.19
C VAL A 355 19.68 -18.87 -13.65
N GLN A 356 18.71 -19.08 -14.55
CA GLN A 356 18.87 -18.81 -15.97
C GLN A 356 18.72 -17.31 -16.25
N PRO A 357 19.66 -16.68 -16.99
CA PRO A 357 19.47 -15.33 -17.50
C PRO A 357 18.41 -15.33 -18.62
N PHE A 358 17.74 -14.20 -18.81
CA PHE A 358 16.85 -13.97 -19.94
C PHE A 358 17.65 -13.59 -21.19
N GLU A 359 17.36 -14.20 -22.34
CA GLU A 359 17.85 -13.81 -23.65
C GLU A 359 16.97 -12.69 -24.22
N LEU A 360 17.22 -11.45 -23.81
CA LEU A 360 16.40 -10.30 -24.23
C LEU A 360 16.86 -9.74 -25.59
N PRO A 361 15.93 -9.32 -26.45
CA PRO A 361 14.48 -9.20 -26.22
C PRO A 361 13.66 -10.48 -26.49
N ALA A 362 14.26 -11.59 -26.91
CA ALA A 362 13.53 -12.81 -27.26
C ALA A 362 12.66 -13.34 -26.11
N ASP A 363 13.16 -13.23 -24.88
CA ASP A 363 12.47 -13.65 -23.65
C ASP A 363 11.63 -12.53 -22.98
N GLU A 364 11.35 -11.42 -23.66
CA GLU A 364 10.63 -10.27 -23.07
C GLU A 364 9.32 -10.68 -22.40
N ALA A 365 8.52 -11.53 -23.04
CA ALA A 365 7.26 -12.01 -22.49
C ALA A 365 7.45 -12.82 -21.19
N VAL A 366 8.50 -13.64 -21.12
CA VAL A 366 8.84 -14.45 -19.94
C VAL A 366 9.35 -13.55 -18.81
N ALA A 367 10.14 -12.54 -19.14
CA ALA A 367 10.61 -11.54 -18.18
C ALA A 367 9.44 -10.73 -17.59
N LEU A 368 8.51 -10.27 -18.42
CA LEU A 368 7.31 -9.55 -17.99
C LEU A 368 6.41 -10.40 -17.08
N ASP A 369 6.16 -11.66 -17.43
CA ASP A 369 5.39 -12.59 -16.59
C ASP A 369 6.09 -12.84 -15.23
N THR A 370 7.41 -13.06 -15.26
CA THR A 370 8.20 -13.26 -14.04
C THR A 370 8.12 -12.03 -13.11
N VAL A 371 8.29 -10.83 -13.66
CA VAL A 371 8.18 -9.57 -12.92
C VAL A 371 6.76 -9.36 -12.38
N ALA A 372 5.72 -9.70 -13.16
CA ALA A 372 4.34 -9.62 -12.70
C ALA A 372 4.06 -10.55 -11.52
N ARG A 373 4.58 -11.80 -11.56
CA ARG A 373 4.46 -12.76 -10.46
C ARG A 373 5.21 -12.30 -9.20
N LEU A 374 6.39 -11.72 -9.36
CA LEU A 374 7.14 -11.11 -8.26
C LEU A 374 6.36 -9.94 -7.62
N ARG A 375 5.77 -9.04 -8.43
CA ARG A 375 4.92 -7.95 -7.93
C ARG A 375 3.69 -8.48 -7.18
N ALA A 376 3.04 -9.51 -7.73
CA ALA A 376 1.90 -10.15 -7.08
C ALA A 376 2.30 -10.78 -5.73
N MET A 377 3.47 -11.40 -5.65
CA MET A 377 3.97 -11.95 -4.39
C MET A 377 4.32 -10.85 -3.39
N LEU A 378 4.98 -9.77 -3.79
CA LEU A 378 5.23 -8.62 -2.92
C LEU A 378 3.93 -8.04 -2.35
N ALA A 379 2.88 -7.94 -3.16
CA ALA A 379 1.56 -7.51 -2.69
C ALA A 379 0.96 -8.48 -1.64
N ARG A 380 1.14 -9.80 -1.82
CA ARG A 380 0.72 -10.81 -0.81
C ARG A 380 1.55 -10.73 0.46
N LEU A 381 2.85 -10.47 0.33
CA LEU A 381 3.75 -10.27 1.47
C LEU A 381 3.33 -9.05 2.31
N ASP A 382 2.85 -7.96 1.67
CA ASP A 382 2.30 -6.79 2.37
C ASP A 382 1.03 -7.10 3.17
N GLU A 383 0.27 -8.11 2.75
CA GLU A 383 -0.89 -8.57 3.51
C GLU A 383 -0.47 -9.29 4.80
N LEU A 384 0.66 -10.02 4.77
CA LEU A 384 1.16 -10.84 5.87
C LEU A 384 2.08 -10.14 6.85
N HIS A 385 3.02 -9.32 6.37
CA HIS A 385 4.08 -8.74 7.19
C HIS A 385 4.48 -7.34 6.70
N PRO A 386 4.45 -6.31 7.56
CA PRO A 386 4.94 -4.99 7.21
C PRO A 386 6.47 -4.94 7.19
N PHE A 387 7.08 -4.59 6.05
CA PHE A 387 8.53 -4.48 5.93
C PHE A 387 9.01 -3.04 6.14
N GLY A 388 9.41 -2.71 7.37
CA GLY A 388 9.85 -1.36 7.74
C GLY A 388 11.27 -0.96 7.27
N LYS A 389 12.08 -1.90 6.77
CA LYS A 389 13.47 -1.65 6.31
C LYS A 389 13.64 -1.77 4.78
N GLY A 390 12.52 -1.82 4.05
CA GLY A 390 12.49 -2.24 2.65
C GLY A 390 12.36 -3.75 2.53
N VAL A 391 12.02 -4.23 1.33
CA VAL A 391 11.85 -5.64 1.03
C VAL A 391 12.42 -5.94 -0.34
N GLY A 392 13.19 -7.02 -0.43
CA GLY A 392 13.60 -7.61 -1.69
C GLY A 392 12.93 -8.97 -1.90
N LEU A 393 12.77 -9.34 -3.17
CA LEU A 393 12.28 -10.66 -3.56
C LEU A 393 12.89 -11.06 -4.91
N ALA A 394 13.63 -12.17 -4.91
CA ALA A 394 14.19 -12.80 -6.10
C ALA A 394 13.30 -13.93 -6.63
N ALA A 395 13.30 -14.16 -7.94
CA ALA A 395 12.47 -15.18 -8.60
C ALA A 395 12.60 -16.61 -8.00
N PRO A 396 13.81 -17.08 -7.61
CA PRO A 396 13.96 -18.39 -6.96
C PRO A 396 13.18 -18.54 -5.67
N GLN A 397 12.97 -17.45 -4.93
CA GLN A 397 12.22 -17.47 -3.68
C GLN A 397 10.73 -17.74 -3.92
N ILE A 398 10.23 -17.65 -5.15
CA ILE A 398 8.85 -18.01 -5.52
C ILE A 398 8.79 -19.19 -6.50
N GLY A 399 9.86 -19.96 -6.62
CA GLY A 399 9.88 -21.16 -7.46
C GLY A 399 10.23 -20.92 -8.93
N LEU A 400 10.70 -19.73 -9.30
CA LEU A 400 11.00 -19.37 -10.69
C LEU A 400 12.52 -19.36 -10.94
N PRO A 401 13.04 -20.12 -11.91
CA PRO A 401 14.48 -20.28 -12.13
C PRO A 401 15.09 -19.18 -13.01
N TRP A 402 14.64 -17.92 -12.85
CA TRP A 402 15.01 -16.81 -13.74
C TRP A 402 15.76 -15.68 -13.03
N ALA A 403 16.64 -14.98 -13.75
CA ALA A 403 17.44 -13.85 -13.26
C ALA A 403 16.62 -12.55 -13.11
N ALA A 404 15.59 -12.55 -12.26
CA ALA A 404 14.80 -11.38 -11.94
C ALA A 404 14.67 -11.17 -10.43
N ALA A 405 14.80 -9.93 -9.99
CA ALA A 405 14.53 -9.53 -8.60
C ALA A 405 13.80 -8.19 -8.55
N LEU A 406 13.00 -8.02 -7.50
CA LEU A 406 12.41 -6.73 -7.15
C LEU A 406 12.97 -6.25 -5.81
N VAL A 407 13.29 -4.97 -5.71
CA VAL A 407 13.70 -4.33 -4.46
C VAL A 407 12.84 -3.09 -4.24
N ARG A 408 12.08 -3.08 -3.15
CA ARG A 408 11.31 -1.92 -2.72
C ARG A 408 11.96 -1.30 -1.50
N PRO A 409 12.32 -0.01 -1.54
CA PRO A 409 12.94 0.65 -0.41
C PRO A 409 11.89 0.94 0.69
N PRO A 410 12.28 1.29 1.92
CA PRO A 410 11.37 1.47 3.04
C PRO A 410 10.40 2.66 2.90
N GLU A 411 10.65 3.58 1.97
CA GLU A 411 9.85 4.80 1.82
C GLU A 411 8.40 4.48 1.43
N PRO A 412 7.40 5.05 2.11
CA PRO A 412 5.99 4.81 1.81
C PRO A 412 5.65 5.16 0.35
N GLY A 413 5.12 4.18 -0.38
CA GLY A 413 4.69 4.38 -1.77
C GLY A 413 5.82 4.35 -2.80
N ALA A 414 7.06 4.05 -2.41
CA ALA A 414 8.14 3.84 -3.35
C ALA A 414 7.82 2.65 -4.27
N GLU A 415 8.04 2.84 -5.57
CA GLU A 415 7.93 1.74 -6.52
C GLU A 415 9.06 0.73 -6.31
N ALA A 416 8.75 -0.54 -6.49
CA ALA A 416 9.76 -1.58 -6.51
C ALA A 416 10.65 -1.40 -7.75
N LEU A 417 11.95 -1.25 -7.51
CA LEU A 417 12.97 -1.35 -8.54
C LEU A 417 12.94 -2.77 -9.12
N VAL A 418 12.89 -2.87 -10.44
CA VAL A 418 12.97 -4.14 -11.16
C VAL A 418 14.40 -4.32 -11.66
N LEU A 419 14.99 -5.48 -11.35
CA LEU A 419 16.32 -5.87 -11.77
C LEU A 419 16.22 -7.13 -12.62
N ILE A 420 16.62 -7.04 -13.89
CA ILE A 420 16.61 -8.16 -14.84
C ILE A 420 18.03 -8.46 -15.27
N ASN A 421 18.45 -9.72 -15.23
CA ASN A 421 19.83 -10.13 -15.41
C ASN A 421 20.84 -9.27 -14.61
N PRO A 422 20.57 -8.91 -13.34
CA PRO A 422 21.47 -8.02 -12.61
C PRO A 422 22.80 -8.70 -12.31
N ARG A 423 23.89 -7.95 -12.42
CA ARG A 423 25.23 -8.36 -12.04
C ARG A 423 25.98 -7.19 -11.42
N VAL A 424 26.63 -7.43 -10.28
CA VAL A 424 27.56 -6.45 -9.69
C VAL A 424 28.79 -6.31 -10.58
N VAL A 425 29.08 -5.09 -11.01
CA VAL A 425 30.22 -4.75 -11.89
C VAL A 425 31.30 -3.94 -11.19
N ASP A 426 30.96 -3.23 -10.11
CA ASP A 426 31.92 -2.55 -9.23
C ASP A 426 31.43 -2.55 -7.78
N VAL A 427 32.36 -2.47 -6.82
CA VAL A 427 32.07 -2.39 -5.39
C VAL A 427 33.00 -1.39 -4.69
N ALA A 428 32.47 -0.65 -3.72
CA ALA A 428 33.30 0.18 -2.86
C ALA A 428 34.15 -0.66 -1.90
N VAL A 429 35.30 -0.10 -1.49
CA VAL A 429 36.19 -0.71 -0.50
C VAL A 429 35.60 -0.61 0.90
N GLU A 430 34.85 0.46 1.18
CA GLU A 430 34.19 0.65 2.45
C GLU A 430 33.05 -0.36 2.63
N THR A 431 33.06 -1.06 3.76
CA THR A 431 32.06 -2.07 4.13
C THR A 431 31.44 -1.77 5.48
N ASP A 432 30.24 -2.30 5.71
CA ASP A 432 29.62 -2.35 7.03
C ASP A 432 29.02 -3.72 7.36
N ASP A 433 28.87 -3.98 8.65
CA ASP A 433 28.28 -5.20 9.16
C ASP A 433 26.89 -4.88 9.71
N GLN A 434 25.86 -5.49 9.13
CA GLN A 434 24.48 -5.30 9.59
C GLN A 434 23.76 -6.63 9.63
N TYR A 435 22.77 -6.71 10.52
CA TYR A 435 21.88 -7.85 10.58
C TYR A 435 20.96 -7.88 9.36
N GLU A 436 20.96 -9.01 8.66
CA GLU A 436 20.07 -9.32 7.55
C GLU A 436 19.05 -10.37 7.99
N GLY A 437 17.87 -10.30 7.38
CA GLY A 437 16.86 -11.35 7.38
C GLY A 437 16.46 -11.67 5.94
N CYS A 438 15.86 -12.83 5.72
CA CYS A 438 15.46 -13.27 4.38
C CYS A 438 14.07 -13.93 4.46
N LEU A 439 13.25 -13.75 3.42
CA LEU A 439 11.92 -14.36 3.35
C LEU A 439 11.95 -15.89 3.39
N SER A 440 13.06 -16.48 2.94
CA SER A 440 13.32 -17.92 2.97
C SER A 440 13.96 -18.41 4.27
N TYR A 441 14.36 -17.49 5.16
CA TYR A 441 14.99 -17.71 6.47
C TYR A 441 14.38 -16.73 7.49
N PHE A 442 13.05 -16.74 7.59
CA PHE A 442 12.33 -15.64 8.23
C PHE A 442 12.57 -15.56 9.75
N ASP A 443 12.73 -16.70 10.41
CA ASP A 443 12.77 -16.83 11.87
C ASP A 443 14.13 -16.44 12.50
N VAL A 444 15.14 -16.10 11.69
CA VAL A 444 16.51 -15.83 12.16
C VAL A 444 17.11 -14.61 11.49
N ARG A 445 18.11 -14.01 12.14
CA ARG A 445 18.96 -12.94 11.59
C ARG A 445 20.42 -13.34 11.66
N GLY A 446 21.21 -12.87 10.71
CA GLY A 446 22.67 -13.01 10.76
C GLY A 446 23.36 -11.69 10.46
N LEU A 447 24.51 -11.47 11.11
CA LEU A 447 25.35 -10.31 10.87
C LEU A 447 26.17 -10.55 9.60
N VAL A 448 26.00 -9.69 8.60
CA VAL A 448 26.57 -9.87 7.26
C VAL A 448 27.39 -8.65 6.87
N PRO A 449 28.67 -8.83 6.48
CA PRO A 449 29.47 -7.76 5.88
C PRO A 449 28.99 -7.48 4.44
N ARG A 450 28.78 -6.21 4.10
CA ARG A 450 28.45 -5.76 2.74
C ARG A 450 29.24 -4.50 2.37
N PRO A 451 29.58 -4.29 1.10
CA PRO A 451 30.08 -3.00 0.63
C PRO A 451 29.01 -1.92 0.75
N LEU A 452 29.42 -0.71 1.15
CA LEU A 452 28.54 0.44 1.29
C LEU A 452 28.06 1.00 -0.05
N ARG A 453 28.69 0.63 -1.17
CA ARG A 453 28.22 0.97 -2.51
C ARG A 453 28.52 -0.17 -3.47
N ILE A 454 27.59 -0.42 -4.38
CA ILE A 454 27.76 -1.34 -5.51
C ILE A 454 27.27 -0.67 -6.79
N ASP A 455 27.93 -0.97 -7.90
CA ASP A 455 27.41 -0.66 -9.24
C ASP A 455 26.92 -1.95 -9.88
N VAL A 456 25.69 -1.92 -10.39
CA VAL A 456 25.03 -3.11 -10.94
C VAL A 456 24.65 -2.85 -12.39
N GLU A 457 25.18 -3.67 -13.29
CA GLU A 457 24.67 -3.78 -14.65
C GLU A 457 23.39 -4.63 -14.63
N HIS A 458 22.33 -4.15 -15.26
CA HIS A 458 21.08 -4.89 -15.44
C HIS A 458 20.44 -4.55 -16.80
N SER A 459 19.49 -5.38 -17.21
CA SER A 459 18.86 -5.31 -18.52
C SER A 459 17.49 -4.64 -18.46
N ARG A 460 17.15 -3.90 -19.51
CA ARG A 460 15.80 -3.47 -19.86
C ARG A 460 15.12 -4.59 -20.65
N PHE A 461 13.79 -4.58 -20.71
CA PHE A 461 12.99 -5.56 -21.45
C PHE A 461 13.33 -5.63 -22.96
N ASP A 462 13.79 -4.53 -23.54
CA ASP A 462 14.26 -4.45 -24.92
C ASP A 462 15.66 -5.04 -25.17
N GLY A 463 16.32 -5.55 -24.12
CA GLY A 463 17.69 -6.07 -24.16
C GLY A 463 18.79 -5.01 -23.94
N GLY A 464 18.44 -3.73 -23.84
CA GLY A 464 19.38 -2.67 -23.52
C GLY A 464 19.95 -2.82 -22.11
N ARG A 465 21.26 -2.59 -21.94
CA ARG A 465 21.92 -2.66 -20.63
C ARG A 465 22.06 -1.28 -20.00
N VAL A 466 21.92 -1.23 -18.68
CA VAL A 466 22.11 -0.03 -17.87
C VAL A 466 22.91 -0.37 -16.63
N ILE A 467 23.74 0.56 -16.18
CA ILE A 467 24.46 0.46 -14.91
C ILE A 467 23.79 1.41 -13.92
N THR A 468 23.51 0.93 -12.72
CA THR A 468 22.93 1.74 -11.64
C THR A 468 23.77 1.57 -10.38
N SER A 469 24.17 2.70 -9.79
CA SER A 469 24.88 2.75 -8.52
C SER A 469 23.89 2.72 -7.35
N PHE A 470 24.11 1.84 -6.39
CA PHE A 470 23.34 1.75 -5.16
C PHE A 470 24.24 1.97 -3.96
N GLU A 471 23.73 2.68 -2.95
CA GLU A 471 24.47 3.01 -1.73
C GLU A 471 23.73 2.52 -0.47
N ARG A 472 24.50 2.24 0.57
CA ARG A 472 24.07 1.98 1.95
C ARG A 472 22.98 0.91 2.00
N ALA A 473 21.80 1.23 2.56
CA ALA A 473 20.66 0.33 2.69
C ALA A 473 20.25 -0.31 1.35
N MET A 474 20.24 0.48 0.27
CA MET A 474 19.87 -0.03 -1.05
C MET A 474 20.94 -0.92 -1.64
N ALA A 475 22.23 -0.60 -1.45
CA ALA A 475 23.32 -1.48 -1.86
C ALA A 475 23.20 -2.86 -1.20
N ARG A 476 22.89 -2.88 0.11
CA ARG A 476 22.68 -4.11 0.88
C ARG A 476 21.48 -4.92 0.38
N LEU A 477 20.32 -4.29 0.20
CA LEU A 477 19.13 -4.97 -0.31
C LEU A 477 19.36 -5.55 -1.71
N VAL A 478 19.93 -4.77 -2.61
CA VAL A 478 20.21 -5.21 -3.99
C VAL A 478 21.24 -6.34 -4.02
N ALA A 479 22.32 -6.23 -3.22
CA ALA A 479 23.31 -7.30 -3.12
C ALA A 479 22.72 -8.60 -2.56
N HIS A 480 21.78 -8.51 -1.62
CA HIS A 480 21.08 -9.67 -1.07
C HIS A 480 20.27 -10.38 -2.15
N GLU A 481 19.51 -9.64 -2.95
CA GLU A 481 18.71 -10.25 -4.01
C GLU A 481 19.57 -10.81 -5.14
N ILE A 482 20.70 -10.16 -5.48
CA ILE A 482 21.65 -10.70 -6.47
C ILE A 482 22.25 -12.02 -5.98
N ASP A 483 22.59 -12.15 -4.69
CA ASP A 483 23.06 -13.42 -4.14
C ASP A 483 22.04 -14.55 -4.36
N HIS A 484 20.75 -14.28 -4.17
CA HIS A 484 19.69 -15.27 -4.42
C HIS A 484 19.67 -15.75 -5.88
N LEU A 485 19.93 -14.87 -6.84
CA LEU A 485 20.03 -15.23 -8.26
C LEU A 485 21.27 -16.07 -8.56
N GLU A 486 22.35 -15.87 -7.79
CA GLU A 486 23.58 -16.66 -7.88
C GLU A 486 23.54 -17.98 -7.08
N GLY A 487 22.41 -18.31 -6.44
CA GLY A 487 22.28 -19.48 -5.57
C GLY A 487 23.05 -19.36 -4.25
N ARG A 488 23.39 -18.13 -3.86
CA ARG A 488 24.06 -17.80 -2.60
C ARG A 488 23.05 -17.24 -1.62
N LEU A 489 23.23 -17.56 -0.34
CA LEU A 489 22.38 -17.10 0.74
C LEU A 489 23.20 -16.22 1.67
N TYR A 490 22.56 -15.30 2.39
CA TYR A 490 23.27 -14.40 3.30
C TYR A 490 24.09 -15.14 4.36
N VAL A 491 23.67 -16.35 4.75
CA VAL A 491 24.39 -17.22 5.69
C VAL A 491 25.76 -17.66 5.18
N ASP A 492 25.95 -17.68 3.86
CA ASP A 492 27.25 -18.00 3.24
C ASP A 492 28.22 -16.81 3.30
N ARG A 493 27.71 -15.60 3.58
CA ARG A 493 28.52 -14.38 3.76
C ARG A 493 28.84 -14.05 5.21
N MET A 494 28.23 -14.75 6.17
CA MET A 494 28.51 -14.56 7.59
C MET A 494 29.95 -14.93 7.93
N ALA A 495 30.56 -14.21 8.87
CA ALA A 495 31.92 -14.49 9.31
C ALA A 495 32.00 -15.89 9.95
N PRO A 496 33.09 -16.66 9.72
CA PRO A 496 33.25 -17.98 10.32
C PRO A 496 33.09 -17.94 11.86
N GLY A 497 32.29 -18.87 12.40
CA GLY A 497 32.03 -18.95 13.85
C GLY A 497 30.94 -18.02 14.38
N THR A 498 30.31 -17.19 13.53
CA THR A 498 29.10 -16.45 13.93
C THR A 498 27.85 -17.33 13.84
N SER A 499 26.96 -17.18 14.82
CA SER A 499 25.70 -17.91 14.88
C SER A 499 24.53 -17.05 14.41
N LEU A 500 23.53 -17.71 13.84
CA LEU A 500 22.24 -17.08 13.56
C LEU A 500 21.56 -16.75 14.88
N VAL A 501 21.02 -15.54 14.96
CA VAL A 501 20.27 -15.06 16.12
C VAL A 501 18.78 -15.27 15.84
N PRO A 502 18.04 -16.02 16.68
CA PRO A 502 16.58 -16.11 16.59
C PRO A 502 15.96 -14.71 16.57
N VAL A 503 14.88 -14.53 15.81
CA VAL A 503 14.23 -13.22 15.70
C VAL A 503 13.74 -12.73 17.06
N GLU A 504 13.32 -13.62 17.95
CA GLU A 504 12.90 -13.32 19.32
C GLU A 504 14.04 -12.66 20.11
N GLU A 505 15.24 -13.24 20.07
CA GLU A 505 16.43 -12.70 20.74
C GLU A 505 16.98 -11.43 20.07
N TYR A 506 16.85 -11.36 18.74
CA TYR A 506 17.22 -10.16 17.99
C TYR A 506 16.25 -9.00 18.27
N ARG A 507 14.99 -9.23 18.64
CA ARG A 507 14.05 -8.15 18.98
C ARG A 507 14.43 -7.42 20.26
N ASP A 508 15.02 -8.14 21.22
CA ASP A 508 15.43 -7.56 22.51
C ASP A 508 16.78 -6.83 22.42
N SER A 509 17.63 -7.19 21.45
CA SER A 509 19.01 -6.70 21.34
C SER A 509 19.34 -5.95 20.03
N GLY A 510 18.44 -6.03 19.05
CA GLY A 510 18.68 -5.66 17.66
C GLY A 510 18.68 -4.15 17.43
N ARG A 511 19.73 -3.67 16.77
CA ARG A 511 19.83 -2.27 16.36
C ARG A 511 19.24 -2.08 14.95
N PRO A 512 18.51 -0.97 14.69
CA PRO A 512 18.21 -0.54 13.32
C PRO A 512 19.49 -0.40 12.50
N TRP A 513 19.39 -0.49 11.17
CA TRP A 513 20.54 -0.13 10.34
C TRP A 513 20.87 1.34 10.61
N VAL A 514 22.13 1.60 10.96
CA VAL A 514 22.64 2.95 11.14
C VAL A 514 23.66 3.16 10.03
N TYR A 515 23.35 4.09 9.13
CA TYR A 515 24.20 4.48 8.01
C TYR A 515 24.64 5.92 8.20
#